data_AF-A0A6M0C6Y4-F1
#
_entry.id   AF-A0A6M0C6Y4-F1
#
_cell.length_a   1.000
_cell.length_b   1.000
_cell.length_c   1.000
_cell.angle_alpha   90.00
_cell.angle_beta   90.00
_cell.angle_gamma   90.00
#
_symmetry.space_group_name_H-M   'P 1'
#
loop_
_entity.id
_entity.type
_entity.pdbx_description
1 polymer ?
#
loop_
_entity_poly.entity_id
_entity_poly.type
_entity_poly.pdbx_seq_one_letter_code
_entity_poly.pdbx_strand_id
1 'polypeptide(L)'
;MTPTENIVNLYQPFLDYALTQLKQELELKPYPIPSGFEHKVAITGKGKKEQEVDTTSYAYCSPKLRQIRAAHVQGGSALQVLNFVIFPHLNYDLPFFGADLVTLPGGHLIALDMQPLFRDDPQY
;
A
#
# COMPACT_ATOMS: atom_id res chain seq x y z
N MET A 1 9.83 -20.16 27.37
CA MET A 1 8.87 -19.44 26.50
C MET A 1 9.49 -18.11 26.17
N THR A 2 10.08 -17.98 24.98
CA THR A 2 10.51 -16.68 24.45
C THR A 2 9.27 -15.81 24.26
N PRO A 3 9.31 -14.51 24.57
CA PRO A 3 8.22 -13.62 24.23
C PRO A 3 8.07 -13.70 22.72
N THR A 4 6.89 -14.08 22.25
CA THR A 4 6.49 -13.84 20.87
C THR A 4 6.55 -12.33 20.72
N GLU A 5 7.63 -11.80 20.14
CA GLU A 5 7.66 -10.41 19.70
C GLU A 5 6.42 -10.24 18.83
N ASN A 6 5.43 -9.52 19.32
CA ASN A 6 4.29 -9.13 18.52
C ASN A 6 4.88 -8.46 17.29
N ILE A 7 4.84 -9.13 16.14
CA ILE A 7 5.21 -8.52 14.87
C ILE A 7 4.22 -7.38 14.70
N VAL A 8 4.68 -6.16 15.00
CA VAL A 8 3.86 -4.96 14.91
C VAL A 8 3.65 -4.74 13.43
N ASN A 9 2.52 -5.25 12.93
CA ASN A 9 2.08 -5.01 11.58
C ASN A 9 1.51 -3.59 11.52
N LEU A 10 2.40 -2.62 11.41
CA LEU A 10 2.13 -1.21 11.71
C LEU A 10 1.10 -0.61 10.75
N TYR A 11 1.16 -1.00 9.48
CA TYR A 11 0.32 -0.40 8.43
C TYR A 11 -0.91 -1.23 8.04
N GLN A 12 -1.00 -2.49 8.47
CA GLN A 12 -2.17 -3.33 8.21
C GLN A 12 -3.49 -2.71 8.69
N PRO A 13 -3.59 -2.10 9.90
CA PRO A 13 -4.85 -1.49 10.33
C PRO A 13 -5.33 -0.38 9.38
N PHE A 14 -4.40 0.38 8.78
CA PHE A 14 -4.74 1.43 7.81
C PHE A 14 -5.23 0.83 6.49
N LEU A 15 -4.54 -0.22 6.01
CA LEU A 15 -4.94 -0.94 4.81
C LEU A 15 -6.31 -1.61 4.98
N ASP A 16 -6.53 -2.29 6.10
CA ASP A 16 -7.79 -2.97 6.41
C ASP A 16 -8.95 -1.97 6.49
N TYR A 17 -8.73 -0.84 7.17
CA TYR A 17 -9.72 0.23 7.24
C TYR A 17 -10.04 0.79 5.84
N ALA A 18 -9.02 1.11 5.04
CA ALA A 18 -9.21 1.64 3.69
C ALA A 18 -9.95 0.65 2.78
N LEU A 19 -9.57 -0.62 2.78
CA LEU A 19 -10.25 -1.66 2.00
C LEU A 19 -11.69 -1.90 2.48
N THR A 20 -11.93 -1.80 3.79
CA THR A 20 -13.28 -1.89 4.36
C THR A 20 -14.14 -0.73 3.87
N GLN A 21 -13.65 0.51 3.96
CA GLN A 21 -14.40 1.67 3.45
C GLN A 21 -14.64 1.57 1.95
N LEU A 22 -13.63 1.22 1.15
CA LEU A 22 -13.81 1.12 -0.29
C LEU A 22 -14.85 0.06 -0.67
N LYS A 23 -14.91 -1.07 0.04
CA LYS A 23 -15.93 -2.11 -0.20
C LYS A 23 -17.33 -1.67 0.21
N GLN A 24 -17.46 -0.81 1.22
CA GLN A 24 -18.75 -0.29 1.67
C GLN A 24 -19.29 0.78 0.73
N GLU A 25 -18.41 1.65 0.22
CA GLU A 25 -18.80 2.82 -0.57
C GLU A 25 -18.82 2.55 -2.08
N LEU A 26 -18.13 1.51 -2.56
CA LEU A 26 -17.92 1.27 -3.99
C LEU A 26 -18.16 -0.19 -4.38
N GLU A 27 -18.62 -0.38 -5.62
CA GLU A 27 -18.70 -1.69 -6.27
C GLU A 27 -17.30 -2.17 -6.70
N LEU A 28 -16.52 -2.70 -5.75
CA LEU A 28 -15.19 -3.22 -6.04
C LEU A 28 -15.25 -4.53 -6.84
N LYS A 29 -14.41 -4.61 -7.87
CA LYS A 29 -14.10 -5.83 -8.61
C LYS A 29 -12.60 -6.13 -8.47
N PRO A 30 -12.19 -7.41 -8.45
CA PRO A 30 -10.77 -7.75 -8.50
C PRO A 30 -10.10 -7.14 -9.73
N TYR A 31 -8.89 -6.62 -9.57
CA TYR A 31 -8.04 -6.19 -10.68
C TYR A 31 -6.89 -7.20 -10.81
N PRO A 32 -6.51 -7.60 -12.05
CA PRO A 32 -5.51 -8.64 -12.24
C PRO A 32 -4.15 -8.22 -11.68
N ILE A 33 -3.55 -9.11 -10.88
CA ILE A 33 -2.16 -9.03 -10.44
C ILE A 33 -1.38 -10.08 -11.25
N PRO A 34 -0.22 -9.74 -11.82
CA PRO A 34 0.61 -10.73 -12.50
C PRO A 34 1.01 -11.88 -11.56
N SER A 35 0.97 -13.11 -12.07
CA SER A 35 1.30 -14.31 -11.28
C SER A 35 2.67 -14.20 -10.62
N GLY A 36 2.71 -14.46 -9.31
CA GLY A 36 3.90 -14.39 -8.48
C GLY A 36 4.15 -13.01 -7.84
N PHE A 37 3.24 -12.06 -8.03
CA PHE A 37 3.30 -10.73 -7.40
C PHE A 37 2.19 -10.49 -6.37
N GLU A 38 1.23 -11.41 -6.23
CA GLU A 38 0.18 -11.38 -5.22
C GLU A 38 0.78 -11.47 -3.81
N HIS A 39 1.75 -12.37 -3.66
CA HIS A 39 2.46 -12.60 -2.41
C HIS A 39 3.88 -13.08 -2.71
N LYS A 40 4.86 -12.54 -2.00
CA LYS A 40 6.25 -12.95 -2.10
C LYS A 40 6.95 -12.82 -0.76
N VAL A 41 7.64 -13.89 -0.37
CA VAL A 41 8.54 -13.90 0.78
C VAL A 41 9.98 -13.94 0.28
N ALA A 42 10.84 -13.11 0.86
CA ALA A 42 12.26 -13.07 0.52
C ALA A 42 13.11 -12.83 1.77
N ILE A 43 14.30 -13.46 1.82
CA ILE A 43 15.31 -13.11 2.81
C ILE A 43 16.12 -11.91 2.27
N THR A 44 16.22 -10.86 3.08
CA THR A 44 17.01 -9.67 2.78
C THR A 44 18.04 -9.42 3.87
N GLY A 45 19.03 -8.56 3.62
CA GLY A 45 20.14 -8.33 4.55
C GLY A 45 21.29 -9.33 4.38
N LYS A 46 22.24 -9.32 5.31
CA LYS A 46 23.40 -10.23 5.31
C LYS A 46 23.83 -10.59 6.74
N GLY A 47 24.18 -11.85 6.96
CA GLY A 47 24.71 -12.32 8.24
C GLY A 47 23.71 -12.11 9.38
N LYS A 48 24.13 -11.46 10.48
CA LYS A 48 23.25 -11.21 11.64
C LYS A 48 22.09 -10.24 11.38
N LYS A 49 22.05 -9.60 10.20
CA LYS A 49 20.98 -8.69 9.77
C LYS A 49 20.04 -9.33 8.74
N GLU A 50 20.15 -10.64 8.54
CA GLU A 50 19.19 -11.34 7.68
C GLU A 50 17.80 -11.30 8.29
N GLN A 51 16.83 -11.01 7.43
CA GLN A 51 15.44 -10.91 7.82
C GLN A 51 14.53 -11.36 6.68
N GLU A 52 13.51 -12.10 7.05
CA GLU A 52 12.39 -12.43 6.17
C GLU A 52 11.52 -11.19 5.95
N VAL A 53 11.25 -10.91 4.68
CA VAL A 53 10.39 -9.84 4.22
C VAL A 53 9.23 -10.46 3.46
N ASP A 54 8.03 -10.27 4.01
CA ASP A 54 6.76 -10.63 3.37
C ASP A 54 6.24 -9.42 2.60
N THR A 55 5.90 -9.61 1.33
CA THR A 55 5.24 -8.61 0.49
C THR A 55 3.92 -9.16 -0.01
N THR A 56 2.82 -8.48 0.29
CA THR A 56 1.48 -8.79 -0.23
C THR A 56 0.98 -7.64 -1.10
N SER A 57 0.48 -7.96 -2.29
CA SER A 57 -0.14 -7.00 -3.21
C SER A 57 -1.65 -7.19 -3.23
N TYR A 58 -2.37 -6.07 -3.27
CA TYR A 58 -3.83 -6.02 -3.40
C TYR A 58 -4.17 -5.19 -4.62
N ALA A 59 -5.15 -5.61 -5.41
CA ALA A 59 -5.59 -4.85 -6.57
C ALA A 59 -7.10 -4.99 -6.82
N TYR A 60 -7.75 -3.85 -7.01
CA TYR A 60 -9.18 -3.73 -7.29
C TYR A 60 -9.44 -2.68 -8.36
N CYS A 61 -10.66 -2.65 -8.88
CA CYS A 61 -11.20 -1.55 -9.68
C CYS A 61 -12.67 -1.32 -9.32
N SER A 62 -13.23 -0.20 -9.76
CA SER A 62 -14.65 0.11 -9.64
C SER A 62 -15.11 0.90 -10.87
N PRO A 63 -16.41 1.14 -11.09
CA PRO A 63 -16.90 1.84 -12.29
C PRO A 63 -16.24 3.21 -12.55
N LYS A 64 -15.81 3.93 -11.51
CA LYS A 64 -15.14 5.25 -11.62
C LYS A 64 -13.63 5.20 -11.40
N LEU A 65 -13.09 4.08 -10.90
CA LEU A 65 -11.68 3.93 -10.53
C LEU A 65 -11.05 2.82 -11.37
N ARG A 66 -10.16 3.20 -12.30
CA ARG A 66 -9.52 2.26 -13.22
C ARG A 66 -8.64 1.25 -12.51
N GLN A 67 -8.03 1.64 -11.38
CA GLN A 67 -7.18 0.78 -10.57
C GLN A 67 -7.07 1.32 -9.14
N ILE A 68 -7.22 0.44 -8.17
CA ILE A 68 -6.84 0.61 -6.77
C ILE A 68 -5.75 -0.43 -6.51
N ARG A 69 -4.57 -0.04 -6.06
CA ARG A 69 -3.49 -0.99 -5.75
C ARG A 69 -2.81 -0.68 -4.43
N ALA A 70 -2.51 -1.71 -3.65
CA ALA A 70 -1.66 -1.62 -2.47
C ALA A 70 -0.51 -2.63 -2.56
N ALA A 71 0.68 -2.23 -2.17
CA ALA A 71 1.79 -3.12 -1.85
C ALA A 71 2.12 -2.93 -0.36
N HIS A 72 2.03 -4.02 0.38
CA HIS A 72 2.25 -4.02 1.82
C HIS A 72 3.44 -4.93 2.14
N VAL A 73 4.49 -4.35 2.71
CA VAL A 73 5.76 -5.01 2.97
C VAL A 73 6.02 -5.05 4.47
N GLN A 74 6.30 -6.25 4.97
CA GLN A 74 6.55 -6.55 6.37
C GLN A 74 7.90 -7.27 6.51
N GLY A 75 8.90 -6.57 7.00
CA GLY A 75 10.18 -7.10 7.43
C GLY A 75 10.38 -6.83 8.91
N GLY A 76 9.50 -7.38 9.76
CA GLY A 76 9.52 -7.20 11.22
C GLY A 76 9.73 -5.75 11.68
N SER A 77 10.59 -5.54 12.68
CA SER A 77 10.88 -4.19 13.20
C SER A 77 11.80 -3.35 12.31
N ALA A 78 12.40 -3.91 11.26
CA ALA A 78 13.38 -3.21 10.43
C ALA A 78 12.79 -2.61 9.14
N LEU A 79 11.64 -3.09 8.68
CA LEU A 79 11.01 -2.58 7.47
C LEU A 79 9.49 -2.77 7.56
N GLN A 80 8.76 -1.66 7.51
CA GLN A 80 7.31 -1.68 7.27
C GLN A 80 7.03 -0.69 6.15
N VAL A 81 6.33 -1.13 5.10
CA VAL A 81 5.95 -0.27 3.97
C VAL A 81 4.51 -0.49 3.60
N LEU A 82 3.77 0.59 3.39
CA LEU A 82 2.50 0.58 2.68
C LEU A 82 2.57 1.60 1.53
N ASN A 83 2.58 1.10 0.30
CA ASN A 83 2.39 1.91 -0.89
C ASN A 83 0.97 1.67 -1.41
N PHE A 84 0.08 2.65 -1.32
CA PHE A 84 -1.33 2.53 -1.66
C PHE A 84 -1.76 3.66 -2.59
N VAL A 85 -2.27 3.30 -3.77
CA VAL A 85 -2.58 4.27 -4.84
C VAL A 85 -3.95 3.97 -5.44
N ILE A 86 -4.75 5.00 -5.65
CA ILE A 86 -6.06 4.92 -6.28
C ILE A 86 -6.08 5.82 -7.50
N PHE A 87 -6.31 5.21 -8.65
CA PHE A 87 -6.37 5.86 -9.94
C PHE A 87 -7.82 5.98 -10.44
N PRO A 88 -8.35 7.19 -10.67
CA PRO A 88 -9.64 7.38 -11.33
C PRO A 88 -9.58 6.96 -12.81
N HIS A 89 -10.69 6.77 -13.50
CA HIS A 89 -10.65 6.71 -14.96
C HIS A 89 -10.25 8.08 -15.55
N LEU A 90 -9.61 8.09 -16.73
CA LEU A 90 -9.07 9.30 -17.38
C LEU A 90 -10.14 10.29 -17.86
N ASN A 91 -11.41 9.87 -17.90
CA ASN A 91 -12.56 10.73 -18.20
C ASN A 91 -13.07 11.50 -16.97
N TYR A 92 -12.42 11.34 -15.82
CA TYR A 92 -12.66 12.12 -14.62
C TYR A 92 -11.38 12.89 -14.30
N ASP A 93 -11.48 14.21 -14.23
CA ASP A 93 -10.37 15.10 -13.86
C ASP A 93 -10.13 15.08 -12.34
N LEU A 94 -10.18 13.89 -11.73
CA LEU A 94 -9.95 13.71 -10.30
C LEU A 94 -8.44 13.54 -10.02
N PRO A 95 -7.92 14.10 -8.92
CA PRO A 95 -6.59 13.75 -8.48
C PRO A 95 -6.52 12.26 -8.18
N PHE A 96 -5.34 11.67 -8.31
CA PHE A 96 -5.13 10.31 -7.84
C PHE A 96 -4.67 10.34 -6.38
N PHE A 97 -5.21 9.43 -5.58
CA PHE A 97 -4.77 9.30 -4.20
C PHE A 97 -3.46 8.53 -4.16
N GLY A 98 -2.48 9.03 -3.42
CA GLY A 98 -1.20 8.37 -3.17
C GLY A 98 -0.86 8.37 -1.68
N ALA A 99 -0.58 7.18 -1.14
CA ALA A 99 0.00 7.01 0.18
C ALA A 99 1.28 6.17 0.05
N ASP A 100 2.38 6.69 0.60
CA ASP A 100 3.65 5.99 0.71
C ASP A 100 4.13 6.12 2.16
N LEU A 101 3.87 5.09 2.95
CA LEU A 101 4.17 5.03 4.37
C LEU A 101 5.34 4.07 4.55
N VAL A 102 6.49 4.58 5.00
CA VAL A 102 7.70 3.80 5.20
C VAL A 102 8.19 3.99 6.63
N THR A 103 8.40 2.88 7.34
CA THR A 103 9.06 2.86 8.66
C THR A 103 10.32 2.01 8.59
N LEU A 104 11.43 2.60 9.02
CA LEU A 104 12.74 1.97 9.19
C LEU A 104 13.21 2.20 10.63
N PRO A 105 14.29 1.55 11.11
CA PRO A 105 14.80 1.73 12.47
C PRO A 105 15.17 3.18 12.82
N GLY A 106 15.41 4.02 11.81
CA GLY A 106 15.75 5.44 11.96
C GLY A 106 14.55 6.39 12.01
N GLY A 107 13.33 5.90 11.82
CA GLY A 107 12.11 6.71 11.87
C GLY A 107 11.13 6.43 10.74
N HIS A 108 10.20 7.37 10.56
CA HIS A 108 9.09 7.28 9.63
C HIS A 108 9.25 8.28 8.49
N LEU A 109 9.00 7.84 7.27
CA LEU A 109 8.82 8.68 6.09
C LEU A 109 7.38 8.45 5.59
N ILE A 110 6.55 9.47 5.74
CA ILE A 110 5.11 9.40 5.48
C ILE A 110 4.76 10.44 4.42
N ALA A 111 4.39 9.97 3.24
CA ALA A 111 3.80 10.80 2.19
C ALA A 111 2.35 10.37 1.97
N LEU A 112 1.44 11.35 1.96
CA LEU A 112 0.02 11.14 1.75
C LEU A 112 -0.53 12.36 1.01
N ASP A 113 -1.14 12.15 -0.15
CA ASP A 113 -1.62 13.25 -0.98
C ASP A 113 -2.77 12.85 -1.91
N MET A 114 -3.58 13.85 -2.28
CA MET A 114 -4.47 13.80 -3.44
C MET A 114 -3.73 14.49 -4.58
N GLN A 115 -2.93 13.72 -5.30
CA GLN A 115 -1.96 14.23 -6.26
C GLN A 115 -2.67 14.84 -7.49
N PRO A 116 -2.50 16.15 -7.76
CA PRO A 116 -3.23 16.83 -8.81
C PRO A 116 -2.78 16.38 -10.20
N LEU A 117 -3.72 16.31 -11.14
CA LEU A 117 -3.41 16.03 -12.55
C LEU A 117 -2.77 17.24 -13.23
N PHE A 118 -3.23 18.45 -12.90
CA PHE A 118 -2.80 19.71 -13.52
C PHE A 118 -2.19 20.64 -12.48
N ARG A 119 -0.89 20.48 -12.23
CA ARG A 119 -0.17 21.22 -11.17
C ARG A 119 -0.25 22.74 -11.30
N ASP A 120 -0.21 23.24 -12.53
CA ASP A 120 -0.05 24.67 -12.82
C ASP A 120 -1.36 25.35 -13.23
N ASP A 121 -2.48 24.61 -13.20
CA ASP A 121 -3.81 25.17 -13.48
C ASP A 121 -4.44 25.66 -12.16
N PRO A 122 -4.62 26.97 -11.95
CA PRO A 122 -5.22 27.50 -10.73
C PRO A 122 -6.72 27.20 -10.60
N GLN A 123 -7.38 26.74 -11.66
CA GLN A 123 -8.80 26.37 -11.66
C GLN A 123 -9.03 24.90 -11.32
N TYR A 124 -7.95 24.12 -11.22
CA TYR A 124 -7.95 22.71 -10.82
C TYR A 124 -7.87 22.55 -9.30
#